data_AF-A0A8K0DYW5-F1
#
_entry.id   AF-A0A8K0DYW5-F1
#
_cell.length_a   1.000
_cell.length_b   1.000
_cell.length_c   1.000
_cell.angle_alpha   90.00
_cell.angle_beta   90.00
_cell.angle_gamma   90.00
#
_symmetry.space_group_name_H-M   'P 1'
#
loop_
_entity.id
_entity.type
_entity.pdbx_description
1 polymer ?
#
loop_
_entity_poly.entity_id
_entity_poly.type
_entity_poly.pdbx_seq_one_letter_code
_entity_poly.pdbx_strand_id
1 'polypeptide(L)'
;MDYESDHRKTPSVRHKCSACYKQYKKREHLVEHMKISFHSVHQPRCGVCQKHCKSFESLREHLTGPLPKGNCSKIFSEQGCQLCLKLFDSSTSLNEHKEMCRLRAPAHLGTMKTPFAESQFEISDLNNRNHIVRGPEAIAIDCEMVGGGSDGTLDLCARVCVIDEDENLIFHTYVQPQIPVTNYRYDITGITEEHLRGAMPIKDVQDKILQILYNGESIGIVRLNGGKARLLVGHDLEHDLDCLRMNYPDHLLRDTAKYRPLMKTNLVSHSLKYLTRTYLGYEIQSGLHNPYEDCVSAMRLYKRMRAVDHQNKGIGASLPTNYTQNGTNCFDSWKAKELEKMTPDELYQMSTSNYKCWCLDQRKNAVSGI
;
A
#
# COMPACT_ATOMS: atom_id res chain seq x y z
N MET A 1 48.87 51.88 -15.42
CA MET A 1 48.92 50.42 -15.60
C MET A 1 48.04 49.84 -14.53
N ASP A 2 46.77 49.60 -14.83
CA ASP A 2 45.89 48.79 -13.97
C ASP A 2 45.01 47.98 -14.90
N TYR A 3 45.41 46.72 -15.11
CA TYR A 3 44.67 45.75 -15.91
C TYR A 3 43.69 45.07 -14.95
N GLU A 4 42.42 45.50 -14.94
CA GLU A 4 41.35 44.76 -14.28
C GLU A 4 41.15 43.43 -15.00
N SER A 5 41.48 42.34 -14.31
CA SER A 5 41.21 40.97 -14.77
C SER A 5 39.71 40.68 -14.63
N ASP A 6 38.99 40.75 -15.75
CA ASP A 6 37.62 40.26 -15.90
C ASP A 6 37.59 38.73 -15.72
N HIS A 7 37.38 38.27 -14.49
CA HIS A 7 37.11 36.87 -14.18
C HIS A 7 35.71 36.49 -14.67
N ARG A 8 35.62 36.13 -15.95
CA ARG A 8 34.48 35.40 -16.52
C ARG A 8 34.26 34.09 -15.77
N LYS A 9 33.33 34.09 -14.81
CA LYS A 9 32.87 32.87 -14.12
C LYS A 9 32.30 31.91 -15.18
N THR A 10 33.01 30.82 -15.44
CA THR A 10 32.48 29.71 -16.22
C THR A 10 31.16 29.22 -15.59
N PRO A 11 30.10 28.99 -16.37
CA PRO A 11 28.85 28.45 -15.83
C PRO A 11 29.16 27.10 -15.15
N SER A 12 29.01 27.04 -13.83
CA SER A 12 29.17 25.79 -13.08
C SER A 12 28.15 24.77 -13.61
N VAL A 13 28.64 23.75 -14.31
CA VAL A 13 27.83 22.66 -14.86
C VAL A 13 27.03 22.04 -13.71
N ARG A 14 25.70 22.05 -13.83
CA ARG A 14 24.79 21.43 -12.86
C ARG A 14 24.48 20.02 -13.32
N HIS A 15 24.63 19.04 -12.44
CA HIS A 15 24.28 17.66 -12.70
C HIS A 15 22.83 17.40 -12.27
N LYS A 16 21.94 17.12 -13.22
CA LYS A 16 20.51 16.93 -12.98
C LYS A 16 20.17 15.44 -12.93
N CYS A 17 19.38 15.03 -11.94
CA CYS A 17 18.78 13.70 -11.88
C CYS A 17 17.66 13.57 -12.94
N SER A 18 17.69 12.51 -13.75
CA SER A 18 16.67 12.25 -14.78
C SER A 18 15.30 11.89 -14.23
N ALA A 19 15.22 11.32 -13.02
CA ALA A 19 13.96 10.90 -12.43
C ALA A 19 13.24 12.03 -11.69
N CYS A 20 13.90 12.70 -10.74
CA CYS A 20 13.28 13.69 -9.86
C CYS A 20 13.66 15.15 -10.18
N TYR A 21 14.54 15.35 -11.15
CA TYR A 21 15.02 16.67 -11.61
C TYR A 21 15.75 17.52 -10.56
N LYS A 22 16.17 16.93 -9.43
CA LYS A 22 17.10 17.58 -8.49
C LYS A 22 18.43 17.86 -9.18
N GLN A 23 19.03 19.01 -8.86
CA GLN A 23 20.29 19.46 -9.44
C GLN A 23 21.39 19.53 -8.39
N TYR A 24 22.59 19.12 -8.77
CA TYR A 24 23.76 19.04 -7.92
C TYR A 24 24.93 19.81 -8.52
N LYS A 25 25.75 20.45 -7.66
CA LYS A 25 26.95 21.17 -8.10
C LYS A 25 28.08 20.23 -8.51
N LYS A 26 28.11 19.02 -7.95
CA LYS A 26 29.14 18.01 -8.17
C LYS A 26 28.51 16.69 -8.61
N ARG A 27 29.21 15.95 -9.45
CA ARG A 27 28.78 14.64 -9.97
C ARG A 27 28.63 13.59 -8.87
N GLU A 28 29.55 13.59 -7.90
CA GLU A 28 29.56 12.70 -6.73
C GLU A 28 28.24 12.76 -5.94
N HIS A 29 27.69 13.96 -5.72
CA HIS A 29 26.42 14.13 -5.01
C HIS A 29 25.21 13.64 -5.81
N LEU A 30 25.26 13.69 -7.15
CA LEU A 30 24.22 13.09 -7.98
C LEU A 30 24.26 11.56 -7.85
N VAL A 31 25.45 10.95 -7.88
CA VAL A 31 25.59 9.49 -7.69
C VAL A 31 25.05 9.09 -6.32
N GLU A 32 25.43 9.79 -5.26
CA GLU A 32 24.95 9.51 -3.91
C GLU A 32 23.43 9.64 -3.79
N HIS A 33 22.87 10.67 -4.42
CA HIS A 33 21.42 10.81 -4.51
C HIS A 33 20.75 9.61 -5.19
N MET A 34 21.29 9.13 -6.31
CA MET A 34 20.72 7.98 -7.03
C MET A 34 20.77 6.72 -6.18
N LYS A 35 21.84 6.52 -5.40
CA LYS A 35 21.96 5.40 -4.46
C LYS A 35 20.83 5.39 -3.45
N ILE A 36 20.54 6.50 -2.80
CA ILE A 36 19.58 6.52 -1.69
C ILE A 36 18.12 6.75 -2.12
N SER A 37 17.87 7.07 -3.40
CA SER A 37 16.53 7.49 -3.86
C SER A 37 15.72 6.39 -4.51
N PHE A 38 16.35 5.28 -4.92
CA PHE A 38 15.69 4.08 -5.44
C PHE A 38 14.64 4.42 -6.51
N HIS A 39 15.07 5.25 -7.46
CA HIS A 39 14.19 5.75 -8.50
C HIS A 39 13.75 4.60 -9.40
N SER A 40 12.46 4.47 -9.64
CA SER A 40 11.94 3.41 -10.49
C SER A 40 10.63 3.83 -11.15
N VAL A 41 10.24 3.08 -12.18
CA VAL A 41 8.96 3.25 -12.87
C VAL A 41 7.75 3.10 -11.94
N HIS A 42 7.93 2.44 -10.80
CA HIS A 42 6.87 2.21 -9.81
C HIS A 42 6.64 3.40 -8.88
N GLN A 43 7.56 4.37 -8.81
CA GLN A 43 7.33 5.56 -7.98
C GLN A 43 6.21 6.44 -8.56
N PRO A 44 5.38 7.06 -7.69
CA PRO A 44 4.39 8.06 -8.11
C PRO A 44 5.02 9.10 -9.03
N ARG A 45 4.38 9.40 -10.16
CA ARG A 45 4.94 10.29 -11.19
C ARG A 45 3.93 11.33 -11.60
N CYS A 46 4.41 12.57 -11.80
CA CYS A 46 3.58 13.65 -12.32
C CYS A 46 3.19 13.38 -13.79
N GLY A 47 1.89 13.37 -14.09
CA GLY A 47 1.39 13.18 -15.45
C GLY A 47 1.79 14.30 -16.43
N VAL A 48 2.13 15.49 -15.93
CA VAL A 48 2.53 16.64 -16.76
C VAL A 48 4.03 16.60 -17.05
N CYS A 49 4.86 16.71 -16.02
CA CYS A 49 6.31 16.85 -16.19
C CYS A 49 7.09 15.55 -16.08
N GLN A 50 6.42 14.41 -15.81
CA GLN A 50 7.06 13.09 -15.64
C GLN A 50 8.05 12.99 -14.48
N LYS A 51 8.08 13.98 -13.57
CA LYS A 51 8.91 13.94 -12.35
C LYS A 51 8.45 12.80 -11.43
N HIS A 52 9.39 11.96 -11.02
CA HIS A 52 9.19 10.97 -9.96
C HIS A 52 9.16 11.62 -8.58
N CYS A 53 8.20 11.17 -7.78
CA CYS A 53 7.89 11.61 -6.44
C CYS A 53 8.04 10.42 -5.48
N LYS A 54 8.46 10.68 -4.24
CA LYS A 54 8.74 9.61 -3.26
C LYS A 54 7.46 8.93 -2.76
N SER A 55 6.40 9.73 -2.62
CA SER A 55 5.06 9.31 -2.19
C SER A 55 3.98 10.07 -2.95
N PHE A 56 2.74 9.60 -2.88
CA PHE A 56 1.58 10.31 -3.42
C PHE A 56 1.34 11.65 -2.73
N GLU A 57 1.69 11.78 -1.44
CA GLU A 57 1.72 13.08 -0.76
C GLU A 57 2.66 14.07 -1.46
N SER A 58 3.91 13.68 -1.70
CA SER A 58 4.87 14.56 -2.40
C SER A 58 4.46 14.89 -3.85
N LEU A 59 3.71 13.99 -4.50
CA LEU A 59 3.11 14.25 -5.80
C LEU A 59 1.95 15.26 -5.69
N ARG A 60 1.10 15.11 -4.67
CA ARG A 60 0.03 16.05 -4.38
C ARG A 60 0.58 17.43 -4.05
N GLU A 61 1.60 17.54 -3.21
CA GLU A 61 2.29 18.80 -2.92
C GLU A 61 2.84 19.47 -4.18
N HIS A 62 3.37 18.67 -5.11
CA HIS A 62 3.89 19.17 -6.38
C HIS A 62 2.80 19.77 -7.29
N LEU A 63 1.59 19.20 -7.26
CA LEU A 63 0.46 19.56 -8.12
C LEU A 63 -0.44 20.64 -7.51
N THR A 64 -0.77 20.50 -6.22
CA THR A 64 -1.77 21.29 -5.49
C THR A 64 -1.31 21.76 -4.12
N GLY A 65 -0.02 21.60 -3.78
CA GLY A 65 0.53 22.04 -2.50
C GLY A 65 0.61 23.57 -2.38
N PRO A 66 1.11 24.09 -1.24
CA PRO A 66 1.20 25.52 -0.96
C PRO A 66 2.19 26.26 -1.89
N LEU A 67 3.17 25.54 -2.45
CA LEU A 67 4.13 26.06 -3.43
C LEU A 67 4.10 25.17 -4.69
N PRO A 68 2.99 25.18 -5.44
CA PRO A 68 2.80 24.23 -6.51
C PRO A 68 3.66 24.64 -7.72
N LYS A 69 4.22 23.67 -8.44
CA LYS A 69 5.19 23.98 -9.51
C LYS A 69 4.50 24.42 -10.79
N GLY A 70 4.33 25.73 -10.97
CA GLY A 70 4.04 26.41 -12.25
C GLY A 70 3.05 25.67 -13.16
N ASN A 71 3.49 25.35 -14.38
CA ASN A 71 2.66 24.72 -15.43
C ASN A 71 1.98 23.41 -15.00
N CYS A 72 2.60 22.61 -14.12
CA CYS A 72 2.00 21.35 -13.66
C CYS A 72 0.73 21.58 -12.87
N SER A 73 0.72 22.61 -12.01
CA SER A 73 -0.44 22.95 -11.19
C SER A 73 -1.59 23.46 -12.04
N LYS A 74 -1.30 24.34 -13.01
CA LYS A 74 -2.30 24.89 -13.93
C LYS A 74 -2.99 23.78 -14.71
N ILE A 75 -2.21 22.93 -15.40
CA ILE A 75 -2.76 21.81 -16.19
C ILE A 75 -3.56 20.86 -15.29
N PHE A 76 -3.02 20.51 -14.12
CA PHE A 76 -3.72 19.60 -13.20
C PHE A 76 -5.01 20.21 -12.63
N SER A 77 -5.09 21.53 -12.44
CA SER A 77 -6.31 22.18 -11.96
C SER A 77 -7.46 22.08 -12.98
N GLU A 78 -7.14 22.06 -14.27
CA GLU A 78 -8.11 21.98 -15.37
C GLU A 78 -8.46 20.52 -15.74
N GLN A 79 -7.48 19.62 -15.65
CA GLN A 79 -7.56 18.26 -16.23
C GLN A 79 -7.35 17.13 -15.21
N GLY A 80 -7.05 17.43 -13.95
CA GLY A 80 -6.63 16.46 -12.94
C GLY A 80 -7.75 15.98 -12.02
N CYS A 81 -7.74 14.68 -11.70
CA CYS A 81 -8.56 14.12 -10.63
C CYS A 81 -7.84 14.18 -9.28
N GLN A 82 -8.44 14.81 -8.28
CA GLN A 82 -7.84 15.00 -6.96
C GLN A 82 -7.69 13.69 -6.16
N LEU A 83 -8.47 12.65 -6.46
CA LEU A 83 -8.44 11.38 -5.74
C LEU A 83 -7.33 10.46 -6.26
N CYS A 84 -7.28 10.22 -7.58
CA CYS A 84 -6.33 9.29 -8.18
C CYS A 84 -5.10 9.97 -8.80
N LEU A 85 -5.07 11.31 -8.85
CA LEU A 85 -3.99 12.13 -9.42
C LEU A 85 -3.72 11.89 -10.93
N LYS A 86 -4.66 11.27 -11.64
CA LYS A 86 -4.60 11.11 -13.10
C LYS A 86 -5.05 12.38 -13.83
N LEU A 87 -4.48 12.59 -15.01
CA LEU A 87 -4.87 13.63 -15.97
C LEU A 87 -5.82 13.05 -17.01
N PHE A 88 -6.69 13.90 -17.54
CA PHE A 88 -7.69 13.55 -18.54
C PHE A 88 -7.66 14.55 -19.69
N ASP A 89 -7.89 14.08 -20.91
CA ASP A 89 -7.74 14.89 -22.13
C ASP A 89 -8.84 15.96 -22.29
N SER A 90 -9.95 15.85 -21.54
CA SER A 90 -11.07 16.78 -21.62
C SER A 90 -11.77 16.95 -20.27
N SER A 91 -12.49 18.07 -20.11
CA SER A 91 -13.32 18.30 -18.92
C SER A 91 -14.45 17.26 -18.79
N THR A 92 -15.02 16.82 -19.92
CA THR A 92 -16.08 15.79 -19.95
C THR A 92 -15.58 14.47 -19.38
N SER A 93 -14.45 13.95 -19.89
CA SER A 93 -13.87 12.69 -19.41
C SER A 93 -13.40 12.77 -17.95
N LEU A 94 -12.93 13.95 -17.51
CA LEU A 94 -12.63 14.19 -16.09
C LEU A 94 -13.89 14.11 -15.21
N ASN A 95 -14.99 14.72 -15.65
CA ASN A 95 -16.23 14.75 -14.87
C ASN A 95 -16.87 13.36 -14.80
N GLU A 96 -16.93 12.63 -15.91
CA GLU A 96 -17.37 11.23 -15.94
C GLU A 96 -16.50 10.36 -15.02
N HIS A 97 -15.18 10.57 -15.05
CA HIS A 97 -14.27 9.84 -14.18
C HIS A 97 -14.47 10.17 -12.69
N LYS A 98 -14.73 11.43 -12.32
CA LYS A 98 -14.89 11.85 -10.91
C LYS A 98 -16.00 11.07 -10.21
N GLU A 99 -17.12 10.84 -10.90
CA GLU A 99 -18.25 10.08 -10.37
C GLU A 99 -17.89 8.61 -10.09
N MET A 100 -17.03 8.00 -10.92
CA MET A 100 -16.56 6.62 -10.72
C MET A 100 -15.37 6.53 -9.76
N CYS A 101 -14.56 7.57 -9.67
CA CYS A 101 -13.34 7.58 -8.85
C CYS A 101 -13.63 7.75 -7.36
N ARG A 102 -14.67 8.53 -7.06
CA ARG A 102 -15.17 8.71 -5.70
C ARG A 102 -15.96 7.47 -5.29
N LEU A 103 -15.45 6.74 -4.30
CA LEU A 103 -16.18 5.62 -3.72
C LEU A 103 -17.16 6.13 -2.67
N ARG A 104 -18.23 5.37 -2.46
CA ARG A 104 -19.16 5.60 -1.34
C ARG A 104 -18.60 4.95 -0.09
N ALA A 105 -18.83 5.55 1.08
CA ALA A 105 -18.49 4.91 2.34
C ALA A 105 -19.15 3.51 2.41
N PRO A 106 -18.47 2.50 3.00
CA PRO A 106 -19.08 1.21 3.26
C PRO A 106 -20.38 1.42 4.04
N ALA A 107 -21.46 0.75 3.64
CA ALA A 107 -22.64 0.74 4.48
C ALA A 107 -22.25 0.04 5.79
N HIS A 108 -22.52 0.66 6.94
CA HIS A 108 -22.45 -0.08 8.19
C HIS A 108 -23.32 -1.31 8.01
N LEU A 109 -22.75 -2.51 8.17
CA LEU A 109 -23.57 -3.66 8.49
C LEU A 109 -24.35 -3.21 9.72
N GLY A 110 -25.64 -2.93 9.55
CA GLY A 110 -26.53 -2.72 10.69
C GLY A 110 -26.40 -3.93 11.60
N THR A 111 -27.00 -3.87 12.78
CA THR A 111 -27.21 -5.01 13.69
C THR A 111 -28.09 -6.11 13.06
N MET A 112 -27.77 -6.54 11.85
CA MET A 112 -28.04 -7.89 11.37
C MET A 112 -27.35 -8.80 12.37
N LYS A 113 -28.17 -9.32 13.29
CA LYS A 113 -27.93 -10.60 13.92
C LYS A 113 -27.80 -11.61 12.78
N THR A 114 -26.64 -11.68 12.12
CA THR A 114 -26.20 -12.96 11.58
C THR A 114 -26.21 -13.87 12.80
N PRO A 115 -27.01 -14.96 12.81
CA PRO A 115 -26.91 -15.93 13.87
C PRO A 115 -25.42 -16.26 14.03
N PHE A 116 -25.01 -16.63 15.24
CA PHE A 116 -23.87 -17.53 15.40
C PHE A 116 -24.18 -18.78 14.56
N ALA A 117 -23.94 -18.68 13.26
CA ALA A 117 -24.12 -19.76 12.33
C ALA A 117 -22.80 -20.49 12.39
N GLU A 118 -22.85 -21.62 13.10
CA GLU A 118 -21.98 -22.75 12.85
C GLU A 118 -21.60 -22.78 11.37
N SER A 119 -20.32 -22.93 11.14
CA SER A 119 -19.70 -23.10 9.83
C SER A 119 -20.56 -23.93 8.89
N GLN A 120 -21.33 -23.28 8.03
CA GLN A 120 -21.67 -23.81 6.73
C GLN A 120 -20.68 -23.22 5.74
N PHE A 121 -19.47 -23.78 5.76
CA PHE A 121 -18.75 -23.97 4.51
C PHE A 121 -19.61 -24.91 3.66
N GLU A 122 -20.62 -24.37 2.96
CA GLU A 122 -21.09 -25.06 1.76
C GLU A 122 -20.00 -24.89 0.71
N ILE A 123 -19.16 -25.91 0.61
CA ILE A 123 -18.30 -26.16 -0.54
C ILE A 123 -19.23 -26.53 -1.70
N SER A 124 -19.92 -25.55 -2.27
CA SER A 124 -20.72 -25.71 -3.48
C SER A 124 -20.44 -24.54 -4.41
N ASP A 125 -19.31 -24.63 -5.10
CA ASP A 125 -19.08 -24.17 -6.50
C ASP A 125 -17.60 -23.91 -6.85
N LEU A 126 -16.68 -24.78 -6.39
CA LEU A 126 -15.31 -24.81 -6.92
C LEU A 126 -15.17 -25.59 -8.24
N ASN A 127 -16.24 -26.19 -8.77
CA ASN A 127 -16.14 -27.13 -9.89
C ASN A 127 -16.60 -26.62 -11.25
N ASN A 128 -16.93 -25.33 -11.45
CA ASN A 128 -17.27 -24.90 -12.81
C ASN A 128 -17.05 -23.43 -13.15
N ARG A 129 -15.80 -22.97 -13.16
CA ARG A 129 -15.35 -21.91 -14.09
C ARG A 129 -13.90 -22.16 -14.50
N ASN A 130 -13.69 -22.34 -15.80
CA ASN A 130 -12.43 -22.37 -16.53
C ASN A 130 -11.24 -21.82 -15.73
N HIS A 131 -10.28 -22.69 -15.43
CA HIS A 131 -9.02 -22.40 -14.74
C HIS A 131 -8.19 -21.35 -15.49
N ILE A 132 -8.53 -20.08 -15.29
CA ILE A 132 -7.59 -18.97 -15.37
C ILE A 132 -6.88 -18.99 -14.02
N VAL A 133 -5.57 -19.21 -14.02
CA VAL A 133 -4.74 -19.18 -12.81
C VAL A 133 -4.77 -17.75 -12.24
N ARG A 134 -5.81 -17.44 -11.45
CA ARG A 134 -5.90 -16.24 -10.61
C ARG A 134 -4.69 -16.25 -9.67
N GLY A 135 -4.09 -15.07 -9.46
CA GLY A 135 -3.08 -14.90 -8.42
C GLY A 135 -3.63 -15.22 -7.02
N PRO A 136 -2.81 -15.11 -5.96
CA PRO A 136 -3.30 -15.27 -4.60
C PRO A 136 -4.40 -14.24 -4.34
N GLU A 137 -5.57 -14.74 -3.95
CA GLU A 137 -6.71 -13.94 -3.53
C GLU A 137 -6.32 -13.09 -2.33
N ALA A 138 -6.64 -11.79 -2.31
CA ALA A 138 -6.39 -10.96 -1.14
C ALA A 138 -7.59 -11.00 -0.17
N ILE A 139 -7.30 -10.98 1.13
CA ILE A 139 -8.28 -10.79 2.19
C ILE A 139 -7.85 -9.59 3.03
N ALA A 140 -8.82 -8.84 3.57
CA ALA A 140 -8.52 -7.80 4.54
C ALA A 140 -8.91 -8.25 5.95
N ILE A 141 -8.10 -7.84 6.93
CA ILE A 141 -8.35 -8.04 8.36
C ILE A 141 -8.27 -6.71 9.09
N ASP A 142 -9.05 -6.62 10.17
CA ASP A 142 -9.00 -5.54 11.15
C ASP A 142 -9.52 -6.08 12.48
N CYS A 143 -8.84 -5.68 13.56
CA CYS A 143 -9.18 -6.04 14.93
C CYS A 143 -9.55 -4.80 15.75
N GLU A 144 -10.56 -4.93 16.60
CA GLU A 144 -10.77 -4.00 17.71
C GLU A 144 -10.15 -4.56 18.97
N MET A 145 -9.40 -3.72 19.68
CA MET A 145 -8.66 -4.10 20.89
C MET A 145 -9.23 -3.41 22.12
N VAL A 146 -9.28 -4.16 23.23
CA VAL A 146 -9.50 -3.63 24.58
C VAL A 146 -8.19 -3.64 25.37
N GLY A 147 -8.10 -2.81 26.41
CA GLY A 147 -6.96 -2.72 27.30
C GLY A 147 -7.00 -3.77 28.42
N GLY A 148 -5.86 -4.44 28.61
CA GLY A 148 -5.58 -5.30 29.76
C GLY A 148 -4.34 -4.86 30.53
N GLY A 149 -3.99 -5.64 31.56
CA GLY A 149 -2.88 -5.33 32.46
C GLY A 149 -3.28 -4.28 33.52
N SER A 150 -2.39 -4.04 34.49
CA SER A 150 -2.67 -3.15 35.63
C SER A 150 -2.93 -1.70 35.23
N ASP A 151 -2.43 -1.27 34.06
CA ASP A 151 -2.54 0.09 33.55
C ASP A 151 -3.39 0.21 32.26
N GLY A 152 -3.94 -0.90 31.76
CA GLY A 152 -4.78 -0.92 30.55
C GLY A 152 -4.01 -0.72 29.24
N THR A 153 -2.67 -0.76 29.27
CA THR A 153 -1.82 -0.50 28.10
C THR A 153 -1.67 -1.70 27.18
N LEU A 154 -1.93 -2.91 27.66
CA LEU A 154 -1.81 -4.12 26.85
C LEU A 154 -3.02 -4.24 25.92
N ASP A 155 -2.75 -4.32 24.61
CA ASP A 155 -3.79 -4.55 23.60
C ASP A 155 -4.22 -6.02 23.59
N LEU A 156 -5.52 -6.26 23.82
CA LEU A 156 -6.15 -7.57 23.73
C LEU A 156 -7.20 -7.55 22.62
N CYS A 157 -7.07 -8.47 21.65
CA CYS A 157 -8.10 -8.62 20.62
C CYS A 157 -9.46 -8.93 21.27
N ALA A 158 -10.47 -8.15 20.91
CA ALA A 158 -11.82 -8.28 21.45
C ALA A 158 -12.87 -8.46 20.34
N ARG A 159 -12.56 -8.04 19.12
CA ARG A 159 -13.38 -8.28 17.92
C ARG A 159 -12.48 -8.35 16.70
N VAL A 160 -12.79 -9.23 15.77
CA VAL A 160 -12.04 -9.37 14.50
C VAL A 160 -13.01 -9.41 13.34
N CYS A 161 -12.62 -8.82 12.22
CA CYS A 161 -13.33 -8.87 10.95
C CYS A 161 -12.38 -9.33 9.84
N VAL A 162 -12.86 -10.19 8.95
CA VAL A 162 -12.15 -10.64 7.76
C VAL A 162 -13.10 -10.59 6.56
N ILE A 163 -12.66 -9.97 5.47
CA ILE A 163 -13.43 -9.85 4.23
C ILE A 163 -12.62 -10.31 3.01
N ASP A 164 -13.31 -10.64 1.91
CA ASP A 164 -12.69 -10.88 0.61
C ASP A 164 -12.47 -9.59 -0.21
N GLU A 165 -11.95 -9.72 -1.43
CA GLU A 165 -11.76 -8.58 -2.33
C GLU A 165 -13.07 -7.94 -2.82
N ASP A 166 -14.17 -8.68 -2.75
CA ASP A 166 -15.50 -8.26 -3.22
C ASP A 166 -16.34 -7.64 -2.07
N GLU A 167 -15.69 -7.38 -0.92
CA GLU A 167 -16.27 -6.75 0.27
C GLU A 167 -17.27 -7.64 1.02
N ASN A 168 -17.26 -8.96 0.74
CA ASN A 168 -18.08 -9.93 1.45
C ASN A 168 -17.43 -10.31 2.78
N LEU A 169 -18.26 -10.44 3.81
CA LEU A 169 -17.83 -10.86 5.14
C LEU A 169 -17.51 -12.37 5.13
N ILE A 170 -16.24 -12.72 5.36
CA ILE A 170 -15.80 -14.12 5.47
C ILE A 170 -15.90 -14.60 6.91
N PHE A 171 -15.40 -13.79 7.84
CA PHE A 171 -15.34 -14.16 9.25
C PHE A 171 -15.43 -12.92 10.13
N HIS A 172 -16.27 -12.98 11.16
CA HIS A 172 -16.45 -11.88 12.10
C HIS A 172 -16.95 -12.41 13.44
N THR A 173 -16.22 -12.11 14.51
CA THR A 173 -16.57 -12.58 15.85
C THR A 173 -16.03 -11.65 16.93
N TYR A 174 -16.65 -11.69 18.11
CA TYR A 174 -16.00 -11.26 19.33
C TYR A 174 -15.00 -12.32 19.79
N VAL A 175 -13.91 -11.87 20.41
CA VAL A 175 -12.79 -12.69 20.85
C VAL A 175 -12.71 -12.66 22.36
N GLN A 176 -12.56 -13.81 22.99
CA GLN A 176 -12.38 -13.92 24.43
C GLN A 176 -10.97 -13.45 24.80
N PRO A 177 -10.83 -12.36 25.59
CA PRO A 177 -9.52 -11.90 26.04
C PRO A 177 -8.86 -12.91 26.97
N GLN A 178 -7.54 -13.09 26.84
CA GLN A 178 -6.79 -14.09 27.61
C GLN A 178 -6.51 -13.68 29.07
N ILE A 179 -6.65 -12.39 29.36
CA ILE A 179 -6.52 -11.82 30.71
C ILE A 179 -7.71 -10.88 30.97
N PRO A 180 -7.97 -10.49 32.23
CA PRO A 180 -9.04 -9.56 32.55
C PRO A 180 -8.89 -8.22 31.81
N VAL A 181 -10.00 -7.74 31.27
CA VAL A 181 -10.09 -6.42 30.63
C VAL A 181 -10.13 -5.36 31.73
N THR A 182 -9.22 -4.39 31.66
CA THR A 182 -9.17 -3.24 32.58
C THR A 182 -9.66 -1.96 31.94
N ASN A 183 -9.69 -1.88 30.60
CA ASN A 183 -10.24 -0.76 29.86
C ASN A 183 -10.89 -1.23 28.55
N TYR A 184 -12.21 -1.10 28.43
CA TYR A 184 -12.93 -1.50 27.20
C TYR A 184 -12.74 -0.56 26.01
N ARG A 185 -12.17 0.64 26.23
CA ARG A 185 -12.00 1.68 25.20
C ARG A 185 -13.31 1.98 24.48
N TYR A 186 -14.40 2.06 25.25
CA TYR A 186 -15.77 2.12 24.75
C TYR A 186 -16.01 3.24 23.74
N ASP A 187 -15.40 4.41 23.98
CA ASP A 187 -15.54 5.58 23.10
C ASP A 187 -14.98 5.36 21.69
N ILE A 188 -14.12 4.35 21.52
CA ILE A 188 -13.51 3.97 20.24
C ILE A 188 -14.19 2.71 19.72
N THR A 189 -14.24 1.64 20.51
CA THR A 189 -14.60 0.29 20.02
C THR A 189 -16.08 -0.04 20.15
N GLY A 190 -16.80 0.64 21.06
CA GLY A 190 -18.17 0.28 21.44
C GLY A 190 -18.32 -1.07 22.16
N ILE A 191 -17.21 -1.72 22.51
CA ILE A 191 -17.23 -3.06 23.13
C ILE A 191 -17.65 -2.94 24.60
N THR A 192 -18.47 -3.88 25.03
CA THR A 192 -18.97 -3.99 26.41
C THR A 192 -18.68 -5.39 26.94
N GLU A 193 -18.76 -5.56 28.26
CA GLU A 193 -18.60 -6.86 28.90
C GLU A 193 -19.56 -7.92 28.33
N GLU A 194 -20.80 -7.53 28.01
CA GLU A 194 -21.80 -8.44 27.46
C GLU A 194 -21.40 -8.98 26.07
N HIS A 195 -20.73 -8.19 25.25
CA HIS A 195 -20.20 -8.66 23.96
C HIS A 195 -19.13 -9.74 24.13
N LEU A 196 -18.39 -9.71 25.24
CA LEU A 196 -17.31 -10.66 25.51
C LEU A 196 -17.77 -11.91 26.27
N ARG A 197 -19.01 -11.90 26.77
CA ARG A 197 -19.62 -13.06 27.45
C ARG A 197 -19.82 -14.19 26.44
N GLY A 198 -19.08 -15.29 26.62
CA GLY A 198 -19.13 -16.43 25.69
C GLY A 198 -18.52 -16.16 24.32
N ALA A 199 -17.67 -15.12 24.21
CA ALA A 199 -16.91 -14.86 22.99
C ALA A 199 -15.98 -16.04 22.62
N MET A 200 -15.60 -16.11 21.34
CA MET A 200 -14.80 -17.22 20.83
C MET A 200 -13.38 -17.21 21.44
N PRO A 201 -12.86 -18.34 21.94
CA PRO A 201 -11.47 -18.43 22.38
C PRO A 201 -10.51 -18.03 21.25
N ILE A 202 -9.51 -17.22 21.58
CA ILE A 202 -8.53 -16.72 20.59
C ILE A 202 -7.84 -17.82 19.79
N LYS A 203 -7.67 -19.01 20.36
CA LYS A 203 -7.10 -20.16 19.63
C LYS A 203 -7.99 -20.60 18.47
N ASP A 204 -9.30 -20.67 18.69
CA ASP A 204 -10.25 -21.05 17.65
C ASP A 204 -10.35 -19.96 16.57
N VAL A 205 -10.22 -18.69 16.99
CA VAL A 205 -10.13 -17.53 16.09
C VAL A 205 -8.87 -17.63 15.22
N GLN A 206 -7.71 -17.89 15.82
CA GLN A 206 -6.43 -18.08 15.12
C GLN A 206 -6.52 -19.20 14.08
N ASP A 207 -7.03 -20.36 14.49
CA ASP A 207 -7.14 -21.56 13.63
C ASP A 207 -8.02 -21.27 12.42
N LYS A 208 -9.17 -20.58 12.60
CA LYS A 208 -10.05 -20.16 11.51
C LYS A 208 -9.36 -19.17 10.56
N ILE A 209 -8.71 -18.13 11.08
CA ILE A 209 -8.05 -17.12 10.24
C ILE A 209 -6.87 -17.73 9.47
N LEU A 210 -6.05 -18.57 10.12
CA LEU A 210 -4.93 -19.26 9.47
C LEU A 210 -5.41 -20.23 8.40
N GLN A 211 -6.52 -20.94 8.62
CA GLN A 211 -7.13 -21.80 7.60
C GLN A 211 -7.54 -21.00 6.36
N ILE A 212 -8.17 -19.83 6.56
CA ILE A 212 -8.55 -18.90 5.48
C ILE A 212 -7.30 -18.39 4.75
N LEU A 213 -6.27 -17.98 5.48
CA LEU A 213 -5.03 -17.41 4.92
C LEU A 213 -4.18 -18.42 4.15
N TYR A 214 -4.02 -19.63 4.68
CA TYR A 214 -3.19 -20.65 4.04
C TYR A 214 -3.88 -21.29 2.84
N ASN A 215 -5.21 -21.29 2.79
CA ASN A 215 -5.97 -21.77 1.63
C ASN A 215 -5.54 -23.18 1.17
N GLY A 216 -5.35 -24.07 2.15
CA GLY A 216 -4.90 -25.45 1.95
C GLY A 216 -3.39 -25.64 1.71
N GLU A 217 -2.60 -24.56 1.68
CA GLU A 217 -1.14 -24.65 1.54
C GLU A 217 -0.44 -25.04 2.84
N SER A 218 0.65 -25.78 2.71
CA SER A 218 1.51 -26.10 3.86
C SER A 218 2.36 -24.90 4.26
N ILE A 219 2.62 -24.75 5.57
CA ILE A 219 3.42 -23.64 6.10
C ILE A 219 4.80 -23.48 5.43
N GLY A 220 5.41 -24.58 5.00
CA GLY A 220 6.69 -24.57 4.29
C GLY A 220 6.60 -23.86 2.93
N ILE A 221 5.55 -24.14 2.16
CA ILE A 221 5.29 -23.50 0.87
C ILE A 221 4.92 -22.02 1.07
N VAL A 222 4.04 -21.74 2.04
CA VAL A 222 3.62 -20.36 2.35
C VAL A 222 4.83 -19.49 2.70
N ARG A 223 5.77 -20.00 3.49
CA ARG A 223 7.00 -19.26 3.85
C ARG A 223 8.00 -19.12 2.70
N LEU A 224 8.11 -20.12 1.84
CA LEU A 224 9.10 -20.13 0.76
C LEU A 224 8.72 -19.20 -0.39
N ASN A 225 7.50 -19.33 -0.91
CA ASN A 225 7.07 -18.60 -2.11
C ASN A 225 5.58 -18.21 -2.10
N GLY A 226 4.86 -18.50 -1.01
CA GLY A 226 3.44 -18.19 -0.84
C GLY A 226 2.48 -19.25 -1.38
N GLY A 227 2.83 -20.00 -2.42
CA GLY A 227 1.91 -20.95 -3.06
C GLY A 227 0.58 -20.31 -3.46
N LYS A 228 -0.54 -20.93 -3.06
CA LYS A 228 -1.92 -20.41 -3.16
C LYS A 228 -2.41 -19.66 -1.93
N ALA A 229 -1.55 -19.40 -0.95
CA ALA A 229 -1.94 -18.64 0.24
C ALA A 229 -2.35 -17.22 -0.12
N ARG A 230 -3.27 -16.66 0.67
CA ARG A 230 -3.93 -15.39 0.38
C ARG A 230 -3.06 -14.20 0.77
N LEU A 231 -3.14 -13.09 0.04
CA LEU A 231 -2.50 -11.85 0.49
C LEU A 231 -3.28 -11.28 1.68
N LEU A 232 -2.58 -10.88 2.74
CA LEU A 232 -3.22 -10.24 3.89
C LEU A 232 -3.10 -8.73 3.80
N VAL A 233 -4.23 -8.06 3.66
CA VAL A 233 -4.37 -6.61 3.55
C VAL A 233 -4.86 -6.03 4.88
N GLY A 234 -4.36 -4.86 5.25
CA GLY A 234 -4.86 -4.14 6.43
C GLY A 234 -4.20 -2.79 6.59
N HIS A 235 -4.37 -2.19 7.77
CA HIS A 235 -3.74 -0.93 8.12
C HIS A 235 -3.01 -1.09 9.45
N ASP A 236 -1.68 -1.05 9.41
CA ASP A 236 -0.84 -1.27 10.58
C ASP A 236 -0.96 -2.69 11.16
N LEU A 237 -0.87 -3.67 10.25
CA LEU A 237 -1.12 -5.11 10.48
C LEU A 237 -0.30 -5.73 11.62
N GLU A 238 0.79 -5.09 12.05
CA GLU A 238 1.59 -5.53 13.19
C GLU A 238 0.73 -5.55 14.47
N HIS A 239 -0.06 -4.50 14.72
CA HIS A 239 -0.95 -4.45 15.89
C HIS A 239 -2.03 -5.55 15.83
N ASP A 240 -2.63 -5.78 14.66
CA ASP A 240 -3.63 -6.84 14.48
C ASP A 240 -3.04 -8.24 14.71
N LEU A 241 -1.89 -8.52 14.08
CA LEU A 241 -1.22 -9.82 14.18
C LEU A 241 -0.70 -10.07 15.60
N ASP A 242 -0.15 -9.06 16.27
CA ASP A 242 0.33 -9.17 17.65
C ASP A 242 -0.82 -9.44 18.62
N CYS A 243 -1.93 -8.70 18.51
CA CYS A 243 -3.09 -8.90 19.39
C CYS A 243 -3.76 -10.27 19.16
N LEU A 244 -3.70 -10.79 17.93
CA LEU A 244 -4.11 -12.15 17.57
C LEU A 244 -3.05 -13.21 17.89
N ARG A 245 -1.82 -12.82 18.26
CA ARG A 245 -0.65 -13.71 18.43
C ARG A 245 -0.37 -14.60 17.22
N MET A 246 -0.51 -14.03 16.03
CA MET A 246 -0.31 -14.69 14.75
C MET A 246 0.95 -14.18 14.07
N ASN A 247 1.56 -15.02 13.24
CA ASN A 247 2.65 -14.63 12.36
C ASN A 247 2.29 -15.01 10.93
N TYR A 248 2.50 -14.10 9.99
CA TYR A 248 2.25 -14.34 8.58
C TYR A 248 3.42 -13.80 7.72
N PRO A 249 3.86 -14.49 6.65
CA PRO A 249 5.07 -14.09 5.96
C PRO A 249 5.00 -12.68 5.34
N ASP A 250 6.03 -11.86 5.61
CA ASP A 250 6.11 -10.46 5.19
C ASP A 250 5.83 -10.23 3.70
N HIS A 251 6.28 -11.14 2.84
CA HIS A 251 6.11 -11.03 1.39
C HIS A 251 4.64 -11.17 0.93
N LEU A 252 3.75 -11.67 1.80
CA LEU A 252 2.31 -11.79 1.61
C LEU A 252 1.51 -10.67 2.30
N LEU A 253 2.17 -9.82 3.11
CA LEU A 253 1.52 -8.68 3.77
C LEU A 253 1.36 -7.50 2.81
N ARG A 254 0.23 -6.82 2.91
CA ARG A 254 -0.15 -5.62 2.15
C ARG A 254 -0.68 -4.57 3.13
N ASP A 255 0.24 -4.06 3.92
CA ASP A 255 -0.03 -3.06 4.94
C ASP A 255 -0.06 -1.64 4.34
N THR A 256 -1.23 -1.01 4.41
CA THR A 256 -1.43 0.36 3.91
C THR A 256 -0.70 1.43 4.72
N ALA A 257 -0.36 1.18 5.99
CA ALA A 257 0.43 2.07 6.85
C ALA A 257 1.92 2.05 6.50
N LYS A 258 2.43 0.90 6.03
CA LYS A 258 3.85 0.68 5.67
C LYS A 258 4.14 0.77 4.17
N TYR A 259 3.11 0.89 3.32
CA TYR A 259 3.29 0.99 1.87
C TYR A 259 3.89 2.33 1.46
N ARG A 260 5.18 2.36 1.08
CA ARG A 260 5.95 3.60 0.81
C ARG A 260 5.20 4.68 0.00
N PRO A 261 4.48 4.39 -1.09
CA PRO A 261 3.72 5.41 -1.83
C PRO A 261 2.63 6.11 -1.02
N LEU A 262 2.06 5.44 -0.01
CA LEU A 262 1.01 5.98 0.86
C LEU A 262 1.54 6.62 2.14
N MET A 263 2.82 6.44 2.48
CA MET A 263 3.41 7.05 3.67
C MET A 263 3.65 8.55 3.48
N LYS A 264 3.82 9.23 4.62
CA LYS A 264 4.32 10.61 4.64
C LYS A 264 5.72 10.71 4.05
N THR A 265 6.11 11.91 3.64
CA THR A 265 7.47 12.19 3.16
C THR A 265 8.58 11.87 4.18
N ASN A 266 8.27 11.91 5.47
CA ASN A 266 9.16 11.54 6.58
C ASN A 266 9.09 10.05 6.97
N LEU A 267 8.42 9.21 6.16
CA LEU A 267 8.23 7.78 6.40
C LEU A 267 7.40 7.43 7.65
N VAL A 268 6.58 8.37 8.14
CA VAL A 268 5.54 8.09 9.14
C VAL A 268 4.25 7.69 8.42
N SER A 269 3.46 6.81 9.02
CA SER A 269 2.15 6.43 8.48
C SER A 269 1.16 7.62 8.52
N HIS A 270 0.22 7.59 7.58
CA HIS A 270 -1.02 8.35 7.69
C HIS A 270 -2.08 7.47 8.35
N SER A 271 -3.05 8.06 9.04
CA SER A 271 -4.20 7.28 9.54
C SER A 271 -5.05 6.75 8.39
N LEU A 272 -5.73 5.63 8.61
CA LEU A 272 -6.68 5.08 7.64
C LEU A 272 -7.74 6.12 7.24
N LYS A 273 -8.26 6.88 8.22
CA LYS A 273 -9.18 8.01 8.00
C LYS A 273 -8.65 9.07 7.03
N TYR A 274 -7.36 9.43 7.14
CA TYR A 274 -6.75 10.35 6.19
C TYR A 274 -6.65 9.71 4.79
N LEU A 275 -6.21 8.46 4.72
CA LEU A 275 -6.01 7.76 3.45
C LEU A 275 -7.33 7.56 2.70
N THR A 276 -8.41 7.16 3.37
CA THR A 276 -9.74 7.00 2.77
C THR A 276 -10.29 8.32 2.25
N ARG A 277 -10.24 9.38 3.05
CA ARG A 277 -10.67 10.71 2.62
C ARG A 277 -9.88 11.20 1.41
N THR A 278 -8.56 11.08 1.47
CA THR A 278 -7.64 11.64 0.48
C THR A 278 -7.66 10.86 -0.83
N TYR A 279 -7.68 9.52 -0.75
CA TYR A 279 -7.51 8.67 -1.91
C TYR A 279 -8.79 8.01 -2.37
N LEU A 280 -9.80 7.77 -1.52
CA LEU A 280 -11.06 7.10 -1.90
C LEU A 280 -12.26 8.06 -2.00
N GLY A 281 -12.23 9.19 -1.28
CA GLY A 281 -13.21 10.27 -1.38
C GLY A 281 -14.41 10.14 -0.42
N TYR A 282 -14.26 9.37 0.65
CA TYR A 282 -15.21 9.24 1.74
C TYR A 282 -14.49 9.25 3.09
N GLU A 283 -15.21 9.59 4.16
CA GLU A 283 -14.71 9.55 5.53
C GLU A 283 -15.21 8.29 6.24
N ILE A 284 -14.41 7.80 7.19
CA ILE A 284 -14.70 6.67 8.07
C ILE A 284 -14.47 7.11 9.52
N GLN A 285 -14.82 6.26 10.49
CA GLN A 285 -14.52 6.52 11.91
C GLN A 285 -15.08 7.89 12.35
N SER A 286 -16.33 8.17 11.97
CA SER A 286 -17.08 9.38 12.36
C SER A 286 -17.77 9.21 13.74
N GLY A 287 -17.71 8.01 14.30
CA GLY A 287 -18.18 7.65 15.63
C GLY A 287 -17.33 6.48 16.14
N LEU A 288 -17.98 5.45 16.67
CA LEU A 288 -17.32 4.20 17.02
C LEU A 288 -16.67 3.56 15.78
N HIS A 289 -15.50 2.98 15.97
CA HIS A 289 -14.83 2.20 14.96
C HIS A 289 -15.64 0.94 14.64
N ASN A 290 -15.58 0.52 13.39
CA ASN A 290 -16.24 -0.68 12.92
C ASN A 290 -15.24 -1.46 12.07
N PRO A 291 -14.84 -2.67 12.50
CA PRO A 291 -13.76 -3.38 11.82
C PRO A 291 -14.15 -3.81 10.40
N TYR A 292 -15.45 -3.88 10.06
CA TYR A 292 -15.88 -4.06 8.67
C TYR A 292 -15.60 -2.83 7.81
N GLU A 293 -15.89 -1.62 8.31
CA GLU A 293 -15.62 -0.37 7.60
C GLU A 293 -14.12 -0.20 7.33
N ASP A 294 -13.30 -0.56 8.32
CA ASP A 294 -11.84 -0.45 8.26
C ASP A 294 -11.22 -1.51 7.33
N CYS A 295 -11.67 -2.76 7.42
CA CYS A 295 -11.35 -3.82 6.44
C CYS A 295 -11.64 -3.41 4.99
N VAL A 296 -12.88 -2.97 4.71
CA VAL A 296 -13.29 -2.55 3.36
C VAL A 296 -12.45 -1.39 2.87
N SER A 297 -12.15 -0.45 3.77
CA SER A 297 -11.34 0.72 3.45
C SER A 297 -9.89 0.37 3.11
N ALA A 298 -9.25 -0.50 3.89
CA ALA A 298 -7.92 -1.01 3.59
C ALA A 298 -7.89 -1.80 2.28
N MET A 299 -8.89 -2.68 2.04
CA MET A 299 -9.04 -3.44 0.80
C MET A 299 -9.20 -2.52 -0.42
N ARG A 300 -10.03 -1.48 -0.33
CA ARG A 300 -10.22 -0.51 -1.43
C ARG A 300 -8.97 0.31 -1.71
N LEU A 301 -8.22 0.70 -0.69
CA LEU A 301 -6.90 1.32 -0.87
C LEU A 301 -5.93 0.37 -1.58
N TYR A 302 -5.86 -0.88 -1.14
CA TYR A 302 -5.07 -1.92 -1.80
C TYR A 302 -5.44 -2.08 -3.27
N LYS A 303 -6.72 -2.28 -3.59
CA LYS A 303 -7.22 -2.40 -4.97
C LYS A 303 -6.89 -1.15 -5.80
N ARG A 304 -6.97 0.05 -5.23
CA ARG A 304 -6.61 1.31 -5.91
C ARG A 304 -5.13 1.39 -6.25
N MET A 305 -4.25 1.05 -5.31
CA MET A 305 -2.80 1.05 -5.55
C MET A 305 -2.39 -0.09 -6.49
N ARG A 306 -3.03 -1.26 -6.38
CA ARG A 306 -2.86 -2.39 -7.29
C ARG A 306 -3.24 -2.03 -8.72
N ALA A 307 -4.27 -1.21 -8.93
CA ALA A 307 -4.72 -0.75 -10.25
C ALA A 307 -3.92 0.43 -10.83
N VAL A 308 -2.83 0.88 -10.17
CA VAL A 308 -1.96 1.91 -10.74
C VAL A 308 -1.16 1.31 -11.89
N ASP A 309 -1.43 1.81 -13.09
CA ASP A 309 -0.66 1.46 -14.28
C ASP A 309 0.68 2.19 -14.29
N HIS A 310 1.75 1.41 -14.17
CA HIS A 310 3.11 1.88 -14.42
C HIS A 310 3.47 1.46 -15.83
N GLN A 311 3.50 2.42 -16.77
CA GLN A 311 3.83 2.17 -18.17
C GLN A 311 5.12 1.36 -18.30
N ASN A 312 4.96 0.07 -18.58
CA ASN A 312 6.05 -0.85 -18.89
C ASN A 312 6.36 -0.69 -20.38
N LYS A 313 6.88 0.48 -20.79
CA LYS A 313 7.39 0.63 -22.15
C LYS A 313 8.56 -0.35 -22.28
N GLY A 314 8.33 -1.43 -23.04
CA GLY A 314 9.31 -2.47 -23.30
C GLY A 314 10.60 -1.87 -23.81
N ILE A 315 11.64 -1.95 -22.97
CA ILE A 315 13.02 -1.83 -23.37
C ILE A 315 13.71 -3.06 -22.75
N GLY A 316 13.94 -4.07 -23.59
CA GLY A 316 14.83 -5.19 -23.29
C GLY A 316 14.24 -6.30 -22.43
N ALA A 317 13.54 -7.24 -23.06
CA ALA A 317 13.46 -8.61 -22.58
C ALA A 317 14.85 -9.27 -22.66
N SER A 318 15.75 -8.94 -21.74
CA SER A 318 17.07 -9.59 -21.61
C SER A 318 17.86 -9.10 -20.38
N LEU A 319 17.21 -9.00 -19.23
CA LEU A 319 17.90 -9.28 -17.96
C LEU A 319 16.99 -10.18 -17.13
N PRO A 320 17.51 -11.28 -16.57
CA PRO A 320 16.72 -12.16 -15.73
C PRO A 320 16.25 -11.32 -14.54
N THR A 321 14.93 -11.13 -14.42
CA THR A 321 14.26 -10.73 -13.18
C THR A 321 14.40 -11.87 -12.17
N ASN A 322 15.64 -12.18 -11.79
CA ASN A 322 15.93 -12.81 -10.52
C ASN A 322 15.68 -11.71 -9.50
N TYR A 323 14.43 -11.67 -9.03
CA TYR A 323 13.99 -10.89 -7.90
C TYR A 323 14.91 -11.15 -6.71
N THR A 324 15.91 -10.30 -6.49
CA THR A 324 16.60 -10.23 -5.21
C THR A 324 15.65 -9.55 -4.24
N GLN A 325 15.07 -10.35 -3.34
CA GLN A 325 14.13 -9.96 -2.30
C GLN A 325 14.73 -9.09 -1.18
N ASN A 326 15.97 -8.68 -1.30
CA ASN A 326 16.60 -7.80 -0.32
C ASN A 326 16.81 -6.47 -1.01
N GLY A 327 16.53 -5.36 -0.33
CA GLY A 327 16.78 -3.98 -0.79
C GLY A 327 18.26 -3.66 -1.05
N THR A 328 19.06 -4.63 -1.49
CA THR A 328 20.40 -4.51 -2.00
C THR A 328 20.38 -3.57 -3.19
N ASN A 329 21.10 -2.47 -3.03
CA ASN A 329 21.16 -1.43 -4.02
C ASN A 329 22.02 -1.94 -5.18
N CYS A 330 21.52 -1.89 -6.42
CA CYS A 330 22.30 -2.32 -7.60
C CYS A 330 23.65 -1.58 -7.69
N PHE A 331 23.72 -0.36 -7.14
CA PHE A 331 24.93 0.45 -7.08
C PHE A 331 26.02 -0.08 -6.13
N ASP A 332 25.72 -0.98 -5.19
CA ASP A 332 26.69 -1.49 -4.22
C ASP A 332 27.75 -2.39 -4.88
N SER A 333 27.43 -2.96 -6.05
CA SER A 333 28.35 -3.80 -6.84
C SER A 333 29.32 -2.99 -7.71
N TRP A 334 29.22 -1.66 -7.75
CA TRP A 334 29.98 -0.80 -8.67
C TRP A 334 30.95 0.12 -7.94
N LYS A 335 32.12 0.38 -8.54
CA LYS A 335 33.06 1.37 -7.98
C LYS A 335 32.52 2.78 -8.22
N ALA A 336 32.70 3.67 -7.24
CA ALA A 336 32.21 5.06 -7.32
C ALA A 336 32.69 5.80 -8.60
N LYS A 337 33.96 5.59 -8.99
CA LYS A 337 34.54 6.17 -10.21
C LYS A 337 33.89 5.68 -11.51
N GLU A 338 33.25 4.51 -11.51
CA GLU A 338 32.53 3.98 -12.67
C GLU A 338 31.14 4.62 -12.76
N LEU A 339 30.44 4.73 -11.63
CA LEU A 339 29.12 5.38 -11.54
C LEU A 339 29.16 6.88 -11.89
N GLU A 340 30.27 7.56 -11.60
CA GLU A 340 30.46 8.97 -11.96
C GLU A 340 30.62 9.18 -13.46
N LYS A 341 31.09 8.17 -14.21
CA LYS A 341 31.26 8.22 -15.67
C LYS A 341 29.96 7.97 -16.44
N MET A 342 28.98 7.32 -15.80
CA MET A 342 27.67 7.05 -16.42
C MET A 342 26.89 8.34 -16.70
N THR A 343 25.86 8.27 -17.53
CA THR A 343 24.89 9.35 -17.68
C THR A 343 23.82 9.29 -16.57
N PRO A 344 23.11 10.39 -16.29
CA PRO A 344 21.97 10.36 -15.36
C PRO A 344 20.86 9.37 -15.76
N ASP A 345 20.69 9.12 -17.06
CA ASP A 345 19.72 8.16 -17.59
C ASP A 345 20.17 6.71 -17.38
N GLU A 346 21.46 6.41 -17.58
CA GLU A 346 22.03 5.09 -17.26
C GLU A 346 21.91 4.78 -15.76
N LEU A 347 22.24 5.76 -14.90
CA LEU A 347 22.04 5.61 -13.45
C LEU A 347 20.57 5.35 -13.11
N TYR A 348 19.63 6.00 -13.81
CA TYR A 348 18.20 5.75 -13.59
C TYR A 348 17.78 4.34 -14.02
N GLN A 349 18.26 3.87 -15.18
CA GLN A 349 17.94 2.54 -15.70
C GLN A 349 18.43 1.40 -14.78
N MET A 350 19.52 1.61 -14.07
CA MET A 350 20.05 0.64 -13.08
C MET A 350 19.33 0.69 -11.74
N SER A 351 18.60 1.76 -11.45
CA SER A 351 17.98 1.96 -10.15
C SER A 351 16.71 1.11 -10.02
N THR A 352 16.57 0.43 -8.87
CA THR A 352 15.43 -0.43 -8.56
C THR A 352 14.61 0.17 -7.42
N SER A 353 13.35 -0.25 -7.31
CA SER A 353 12.45 0.18 -6.24
C SER A 353 12.90 -0.40 -4.88
N ASN A 354 12.82 0.40 -3.82
CA ASN A 354 13.03 -0.06 -2.43
C ASN A 354 11.74 -0.53 -1.73
N TYR A 355 10.72 -0.85 -2.52
CA TYR A 355 9.47 -1.45 -2.05
C TYR A 355 8.84 -2.27 -3.18
N LYS A 356 8.06 -3.29 -2.80
CA LYS A 356 7.26 -4.09 -3.72
C LYS A 356 6.00 -3.32 -4.10
N CYS A 357 5.94 -2.85 -5.35
CA CYS A 357 4.75 -2.16 -5.85
C CYS A 357 3.58 -3.14 -5.98
N TRP A 358 2.40 -2.76 -5.47
CA TRP A 358 1.22 -3.63 -5.49
C TRP A 358 0.63 -3.82 -6.89
N CYS A 359 1.01 -3.01 -7.88
CA CYS A 359 0.67 -3.29 -9.28
C CYS A 359 1.26 -4.62 -9.77
N LEU A 360 2.33 -5.12 -9.12
CA LEU A 360 2.95 -6.40 -9.44
C LEU A 360 2.16 -7.60 -8.89
N ASP A 361 1.16 -7.35 -8.04
CA ASP A 361 0.22 -8.39 -7.62
C ASP A 361 -0.78 -8.72 -8.74
N GLN A 362 -0.97 -7.81 -9.70
CA GLN A 362 -1.68 -8.11 -10.94
C GLN A 362 -0.78 -8.96 -11.85
N ARG A 363 -1.14 -10.21 -12.10
CA ARG A 363 -0.42 -11.00 -13.11
C ARG A 363 -0.67 -10.41 -14.50
N LYS A 364 0.41 -10.18 -15.24
CA LYS A 364 0.37 -10.12 -16.71
C LYS A 364 -0.18 -11.46 -17.20
N ASN A 365 -1.16 -11.41 -18.10
CA ASN A 365 -1.64 -12.60 -18.81
C ASN A 365 -0.43 -13.39 -19.32
N ALA A 366 -0.28 -14.63 -18.85
CA ALA A 366 0.60 -15.60 -19.49
C ALA A 366 -0.09 -16.03 -20.79
N VAL A 367 0.14 -15.28 -21.87
CA VAL A 367 -0.12 -15.73 -23.24
C VAL A 367 1.04 -15.30 -24.11
N SER A 368 2.01 -16.20 -24.24
CA SER A 368 2.78 -16.37 -25.47
C SER A 368 3.29 -17.81 -25.47
N GLY A 369 2.35 -18.72 -25.65
CA GLY A 369 2.60 -20.08 -26.11
C GLY A 369 1.82 -20.25 -27.40
N ILE A 370 2.50 -20.05 -28.53
CA ILE A 370 2.42 -20.87 -29.74
C ILE A 370 3.86 -20.95 -30.26
#